data_AF-A0A8E2VKB7-F1
#
_entry.id   AF-A0A8E2VKB7-F1
#
_cell.length_a   1.000
_cell.length_b   1.000
_cell.length_c   1.000
_cell.angle_alpha   90.00
_cell.angle_beta   90.00
_cell.angle_gamma   90.00
#
_symmetry.space_group_name_H-M   'P 1'
#
loop_
_entity.id
_entity.type
_entity.pdbx_description
1 polymer ?
#
loop_
_entity_poly.entity_id
_entity_poly.type
_entity_poly.pdbx_seq_one_letter_code
_entity_poly.pdbx_strand_id
1 'polypeptide(L)'
;MTVSEAKRLKTLDDENAKLMTPLAAQMLSLAAMKEPVSKKVATPALKRDAVAHLRFLLGLSERWACRIAGADRKMVRCRAQRAPDTVLRARLRDLANARRRFGDRRHFVLLCREGEPSGIKRICRLFREEGVPLRKA
;
A
#
# COMPACT_ATOMS: atom_id res chain seq x y z
N MET A 1 4.42 -3.97 58.80
CA MET A 1 4.12 -4.88 57.69
C MET A 1 3.40 -6.09 58.22
N THR A 2 2.09 -6.19 58.01
CA THR A 2 1.30 -7.34 58.42
C THR A 2 1.47 -8.50 57.43
N VAL A 3 1.32 -9.75 57.88
CA VAL A 3 1.41 -10.95 57.02
C VAL A 3 0.40 -10.89 55.85
N SER A 4 -0.71 -10.18 56.05
CA SER A 4 -1.72 -9.89 55.02
C SER A 4 -1.20 -8.97 53.91
N GLU A 5 -0.48 -7.90 54.26
CA GLU A 5 0.10 -6.95 53.30
C GLU A 5 1.16 -7.62 52.43
N ALA A 6 2.01 -8.45 53.02
CA ALA A 6 3.05 -9.19 52.30
C ALA A 6 2.48 -10.16 51.25
N LYS A 7 1.37 -10.83 51.57
CA LYS A 7 0.68 -11.71 50.62
C LYS A 7 0.07 -10.92 49.45
N ARG A 8 -0.56 -9.78 49.73
CA ARG A 8 -1.13 -8.90 48.69
C ARG A 8 -0.06 -8.37 47.74
N LEU A 9 1.08 -7.93 48.28
CA LEU A 9 2.20 -7.44 47.46
C LEU A 9 2.71 -8.51 46.50
N LYS A 10 2.91 -9.73 47.01
CA LYS A 10 3.36 -10.87 46.19
C LYS A 10 2.36 -11.24 45.10
N THR A 11 1.06 -11.13 45.38
CA THR A 11 0.00 -11.39 44.39
C THR A 11 0.05 -10.35 43.25
N LEU A 12 0.25 -9.08 43.60
CA LEU A 12 0.40 -8.00 42.62
C LEU A 12 1.70 -8.13 41.81
N ASP A 13 2.80 -8.59 42.42
CA ASP A 13 4.05 -8.87 41.72
C ASP A 13 3.88 -10.02 40.72
N ASP A 14 3.16 -11.08 41.09
CA ASP A 14 2.85 -12.20 40.19
C ASP A 14 1.95 -11.76 39.02
N GLU A 15 0.98 -10.87 39.28
CA GLU A 15 0.13 -10.27 38.24
C GLU A 15 0.92 -9.35 37.31
N ASN A 16 1.79 -8.51 37.87
CA ASN A 16 2.69 -7.67 37.09
C ASN A 16 3.67 -8.51 36.26
N ALA A 17 4.20 -9.60 36.81
CA ALA A 17 5.07 -10.51 36.07
C ALA A 17 4.33 -11.15 34.88
N LYS A 18 3.05 -11.50 35.05
CA LYS A 18 2.20 -12.06 33.98
C LYS A 18 1.86 -11.05 32.89
N LEU A 19 1.63 -9.78 33.24
CA LEU A 19 1.11 -8.77 32.32
C LEU A 19 2.20 -7.85 31.74
N MET A 20 3.08 -7.31 32.59
CA MET A 20 4.06 -6.29 32.20
C MET A 20 5.28 -6.88 31.49
N THR A 21 5.75 -8.05 31.89
CA THR A 21 6.92 -8.71 31.26
C THR A 21 6.71 -9.00 29.77
N PRO A 22 5.61 -9.65 29.33
CA PRO A 22 5.38 -9.87 27.91
C PRO A 22 5.12 -8.58 27.14
N LEU A 23 4.47 -7.59 27.76
CA LEU A 23 4.26 -6.27 27.16
C LEU A 23 5.61 -5.56 26.92
N ALA A 24 6.52 -5.59 27.89
CA ALA A 24 7.85 -5.02 27.76
C ALA A 24 8.67 -5.72 26.67
N ALA A 25 8.60 -7.04 26.59
CA ALA A 25 9.26 -7.81 25.52
C ALA A 25 8.70 -7.46 24.12
N GLN A 26 7.37 -7.34 24.00
CA GLN A 26 6.75 -6.86 22.77
C GLN A 26 7.20 -5.43 22.43
N MET A 27 7.20 -4.52 23.40
CA MET A 27 7.66 -3.14 23.20
C MET A 27 9.13 -3.07 22.77
N LEU A 28 9.98 -3.94 23.32
CA LEU A 28 11.39 -4.04 22.94
C LEU A 28 11.54 -4.54 21.50
N SER A 29 10.77 -5.57 21.10
CA SER A 29 10.77 -6.07 19.72
C SER A 29 10.30 -5.00 18.71
N LEU A 30 9.31 -4.18 19.09
CA LEU A 30 8.81 -3.07 18.28
C LEU A 30 9.82 -1.91 18.21
N ALA A 31 10.56 -1.64 19.29
CA ALA A 31 11.62 -0.64 19.31
C ALA A 31 12.81 -1.06 18.43
N ALA A 32 13.20 -2.34 18.48
CA ALA A 32 14.24 -2.91 17.63
C ALA A 32 13.86 -2.86 16.14
N MET A 33 12.58 -3.04 15.80
CA MET A 33 12.08 -2.91 14.42
C MET A 33 12.04 -1.46 13.90
N LYS A 34 11.98 -0.46 14.79
CA LYS A 34 11.96 0.97 14.44
C LYS A 34 13.28 1.45 13.86
N GLU A 35 14.41 1.01 14.41
CA GLU A 35 15.75 1.43 13.96
C GLU A 35 16.12 1.05 12.50
N PRO A 36 15.88 -0.19 12.01
CA PRO A 36 16.26 -0.56 10.66
C PRO A 36 15.35 0.08 9.60
N VAL A 37 14.07 0.30 9.91
CA VAL A 37 13.08 0.89 8.98
C VAL A 37 13.30 2.40 8.80
N SER A 38 13.91 3.07 9.78
CA SER A 38 14.23 4.50 9.72
C SER A 38 15.59 4.80 9.07
N LYS A 39 16.57 3.91 9.16
CA LYS A 39 17.94 4.11 8.63
C LYS A 39 18.09 3.78 7.13
N LYS A 40 17.27 2.91 6.55
CA LYS A 40 17.18 2.72 5.08
C LYS A 40 15.99 3.51 4.56
N VAL A 41 16.19 4.33 3.53
CA VAL A 41 15.12 5.11 2.87
C VAL A 41 14.13 4.13 2.22
N ALA A 42 13.17 3.64 3.01
CA ALA A 42 12.16 2.71 2.54
C ALA A 42 11.18 3.45 1.62
N THR A 43 10.95 2.88 0.44
CA THR A 43 9.97 3.43 -0.52
C THR A 43 8.57 3.46 0.12
N PRO A 44 7.69 4.38 -0.30
CA PRO A 44 6.31 4.44 0.21
C PRO A 44 5.55 3.11 0.09
N ALA A 45 5.89 2.28 -0.90
CA ALA A 45 5.32 0.94 -1.07
C ALA A 45 5.73 0.01 0.08
N LEU A 46 7.04 -0.12 0.34
CA LEU A 46 7.56 -0.95 1.45
C LEU A 46 7.00 -0.53 2.80
N LYS A 47 6.83 0.78 3.03
CA LYS A 47 6.20 1.29 4.26
C LYS A 47 4.73 0.88 4.38
N ARG A 48 3.97 0.84 3.27
CA ARG A 48 2.59 0.34 3.28
C ARG A 48 2.54 -1.15 3.57
N ASP A 49 3.44 -1.92 2.96
CA ASP A 49 3.52 -3.37 3.18
C ASP A 49 3.88 -3.69 4.62
N ALA A 50 4.85 -2.98 5.19
CA ALA A 50 5.21 -3.10 6.60
C ALA A 50 4.02 -2.80 7.53
N VAL A 51 3.27 -1.73 7.27
CA VAL A 51 2.06 -1.40 8.06
C VAL A 51 0.99 -2.48 7.91
N ALA A 52 0.75 -3.00 6.70
CA ALA A 52 -0.19 -4.09 6.47
C ALA A 52 0.22 -5.36 7.22
N HIS A 53 1.50 -5.71 7.18
CA HIS A 53 2.08 -6.86 7.85
C HIS A 53 1.97 -6.75 9.39
N LEU A 54 2.28 -5.59 9.97
CA LEU A 54 2.13 -5.33 11.40
C LEU A 54 0.67 -5.40 11.86
N ARG A 55 -0.28 -4.93 11.04
CA ARG A 55 -1.71 -5.06 11.34
C ARG A 55 -2.18 -6.51 11.30
N PHE A 56 -1.71 -7.28 10.32
CA PHE A 56 -2.15 -8.65 10.10
C PHE A 56 -1.53 -9.63 11.11
N LEU A 57 -0.21 -9.64 11.28
CA LEU A 57 0.46 -10.62 12.13
C LEU A 57 0.32 -10.34 13.62
N LEU A 58 0.31 -9.06 13.99
CA LEU A 58 0.34 -8.66 15.40
C LEU A 58 -1.00 -8.09 15.87
N GLY A 59 -2.00 -7.98 14.99
CA GLY A 59 -3.31 -7.40 15.32
C GLY A 59 -3.26 -5.92 15.70
N LEU A 60 -2.18 -5.21 15.36
CA LEU A 60 -2.00 -3.82 15.80
C LEU A 60 -3.01 -2.89 15.13
N SER A 61 -3.41 -1.85 15.85
CA SER A 61 -4.14 -0.74 15.23
C SER A 61 -3.27 -0.07 14.17
N GLU A 62 -3.92 0.43 13.10
CA GLU A 62 -3.22 1.15 12.03
C GLU A 62 -2.37 2.32 12.56
N ARG A 63 -2.86 3.02 13.59
CA ARG A 63 -2.15 4.13 14.23
C ARG A 63 -0.82 3.67 14.82
N TRP A 64 -0.84 2.51 15.49
CA TRP A 64 0.34 1.98 16.15
C TRP A 64 1.31 1.39 15.12
N ALA A 65 0.80 0.63 14.16
CA ALA A 65 1.58 0.11 13.03
C ALA A 65 2.29 1.23 12.25
N CYS A 66 1.62 2.36 11.96
CA CYS A 66 2.23 3.51 11.28
C CYS A 66 3.36 4.16 12.11
N ARG A 67 3.20 4.27 13.44
CA ARG A 67 4.26 4.79 14.34
C ARG A 67 5.49 3.90 14.34
N ILE A 68 5.30 2.58 14.30
CA ILE A 68 6.39 1.60 14.29
C ILE A 68 7.11 1.63 12.94
N ALA A 69 6.35 1.63 11.83
CA ALA A 69 6.89 1.64 10.47
C ALA A 69 7.46 3.01 10.01
N GLY A 70 7.39 4.06 10.84
CA GLY A 70 7.82 5.41 10.45
C GLY A 70 7.08 5.93 9.21
N ALA A 71 5.79 5.61 9.11
CA ALA A 71 4.94 5.90 7.96
C ALA A 71 3.89 6.96 8.29
N ASP A 72 3.69 7.92 7.38
CA ASP A 72 2.60 8.87 7.51
C ASP A 72 1.24 8.18 7.19
N ARG A 73 0.23 8.42 8.04
CA ARG A 73 -1.10 7.80 7.89
C ARG A 73 -1.82 8.21 6.60
N LYS A 74 -1.66 9.45 6.14
CA LYS A 74 -2.21 9.93 4.86
C LYS A 74 -1.54 9.20 3.70
N MET A 75 -0.23 8.97 3.76
CA MET A 75 0.50 8.18 2.76
C MET A 75 0.02 6.71 2.74
N VAL A 76 -0.19 6.10 3.90
CA VAL A 76 -0.70 4.72 4.01
C VAL A 76 -2.12 4.59 3.45
N ARG A 77 -2.99 5.56 3.75
CA ARG A 77 -4.38 5.58 3.29
C ARG A 77 -4.53 6.03 1.83
N CYS A 78 -3.52 6.68 1.27
CA CYS A 78 -3.55 7.16 -0.10
C CYS A 78 -3.70 5.97 -1.06
N ARG A 79 -4.91 5.83 -1.61
CA ARG A 79 -5.18 4.94 -2.74
C ARG A 79 -5.02 5.77 -4.00
N ALA A 80 -4.35 5.20 -5.01
CA ALA A 80 -4.31 5.80 -6.32
C ALA A 80 -5.73 5.81 -6.90
N GLN A 81 -6.42 6.93 -6.76
CA GLN A 81 -7.76 7.12 -7.30
C GLN A 81 -7.60 7.60 -8.74
N ARG A 82 -7.44 6.65 -9.67
CA ARG A 82 -7.55 6.95 -11.10
C ARG A 82 -9.01 6.81 -11.46
N ALA A 83 -9.58 7.84 -12.09
CA ALA A 83 -10.90 7.74 -12.69
C ALA A 83 -10.91 6.51 -13.61
N PRO A 84 -11.98 5.69 -13.57
CA PRO A 84 -12.10 4.60 -14.52
C PRO A 84 -12.11 5.21 -15.92
N ASP A 85 -11.06 4.97 -16.69
CA ASP A 85 -10.87 5.48 -18.05
C ASP A 85 -11.84 4.79 -19.04
N THR A 86 -13.09 4.51 -18.64
CA THR A 86 -14.05 3.64 -19.34
C THR A 86 -14.40 4.17 -20.72
N VAL A 87 -14.66 5.48 -20.85
CA VAL A 87 -14.97 6.13 -22.12
C VAL A 87 -13.77 6.04 -23.08
N LEU A 88 -12.57 6.35 -22.57
CA LEU A 88 -11.34 6.29 -23.37
C LEU A 88 -11.01 4.85 -23.77
N ARG A 89 -11.21 3.87 -22.89
CA ARG A 89 -11.04 2.44 -23.17
C ARG A 89 -12.02 1.95 -24.23
N ALA A 90 -13.28 2.35 -24.16
CA ALA A 90 -14.28 2.03 -25.18
C ALA A 90 -13.87 2.59 -26.56
N ARG A 91 -13.51 3.87 -26.62
CA ARG A 91 -13.01 4.49 -27.87
C ARG A 91 -11.76 3.81 -28.42
N LEU A 92 -10.84 3.42 -27.55
CA LEU A 92 -9.64 2.67 -27.94
C LEU A 92 -10.00 1.32 -28.57
N ARG A 93 -10.96 0.58 -28.00
CA ARG A 93 -11.44 -0.68 -28.60
C ARG A 93 -12.09 -0.46 -29.95
N ASP A 94 -12.92 0.57 -30.09
CA ASP A 94 -13.59 0.89 -31.35
C ASP A 94 -12.58 1.18 -32.46
N LEU A 95 -11.59 2.05 -32.18
CA LEU A 95 -10.54 2.38 -33.14
C LEU A 95 -9.67 1.16 -33.49
N ALA A 96 -9.33 0.35 -32.49
CA ALA A 96 -8.53 -0.85 -32.70
C ALA A 96 -9.28 -1.91 -33.54
N ASN A 97 -10.60 -2.01 -33.35
CA ASN A 97 -11.46 -2.88 -34.17
C ASN A 97 -11.59 -2.37 -35.61
N ALA A 98 -11.75 -1.05 -35.78
CA ALA A 98 -11.85 -0.42 -37.11
C ALA A 98 -10.53 -0.47 -37.89
N ARG A 99 -9.38 -0.39 -37.21
CA ARG A 99 -8.05 -0.24 -37.84
C ARG A 99 -7.01 -1.18 -37.23
N ARG A 100 -7.26 -2.49 -37.33
CA ARG A 100 -6.44 -3.56 -36.72
C ARG A 100 -4.95 -3.57 -37.09
N ARG A 101 -4.55 -2.96 -38.22
CA ARG A 101 -3.14 -2.89 -38.65
C ARG A 101 -2.34 -1.80 -37.92
N PHE A 102 -3.01 -0.89 -37.22
CA PHE A 102 -2.36 0.25 -36.60
C PHE A 102 -1.80 -0.11 -35.23
N GLY A 103 -0.57 0.33 -34.92
CA GLY A 103 -0.02 0.25 -33.58
C GLY A 103 -0.59 1.32 -32.65
N ASP A 104 -0.29 1.22 -31.36
CA ASP A 104 -0.66 2.17 -30.31
C ASP A 104 -0.32 3.64 -30.65
N ARG A 105 0.84 3.90 -31.27
CA ARG A 105 1.25 5.24 -31.71
C ARG A 105 0.33 5.86 -32.78
N ARG A 106 -0.17 5.06 -33.72
CA ARG A 106 -1.08 5.56 -34.76
C ARG A 106 -2.48 5.82 -34.19
N HIS A 107 -2.93 4.96 -33.28
CA HIS A 107 -4.17 5.18 -32.52
C HIS A 107 -4.11 6.44 -31.66
N PHE A 108 -2.96 6.73 -31.04
CA PHE A 108 -2.71 7.98 -30.32
C PHE A 108 -2.93 9.22 -31.21
N VAL A 109 -2.36 9.24 -32.43
CA VAL A 109 -2.53 10.37 -33.36
C VAL A 109 -4.00 10.57 -33.74
N LEU A 110 -4.77 9.48 -33.91
CA LEU A 110 -6.20 9.58 -34.21
C LEU A 110 -6.99 10.17 -33.03
N LEU A 111 -6.72 9.71 -31.82
CA LEU A 111 -7.33 10.26 -30.61
C LEU A 111 -7.01 11.74 -30.40
N CYS A 112 -5.77 12.16 -30.66
CA CYS A 112 -5.40 13.58 -30.58
C CYS A 112 -6.19 14.43 -31.60
N ARG A 113 -6.49 13.90 -32.79
CA ARG A 113 -7.32 14.59 -33.79
C ARG A 113 -8.79 14.66 -33.36
N GLU A 114 -9.27 13.69 -32.59
CA GLU A 114 -10.60 13.69 -31.98
C GLU A 114 -10.70 14.61 -30.74
N GLY A 115 -9.60 15.26 -30.35
CA GLY A 115 -9.56 16.21 -29.24
C GLY A 115 -9.25 15.59 -27.88
N GLU A 116 -8.78 14.34 -27.83
CA GLU A 116 -8.41 13.68 -26.57
C GLU A 116 -7.12 14.32 -25.99
N PRO A 117 -7.17 14.93 -24.79
CA PRO A 117 -6.03 15.62 -24.18
C PRO A 117 -5.01 14.66 -23.53
N SER A 118 -5.24 13.36 -23.60
CA SER A 118 -4.38 12.35 -22.98
C SER A 118 -3.04 12.23 -23.68
N GLY A 119 -1.94 12.26 -22.92
CA GLY A 119 -0.60 12.05 -23.46
C GLY A 119 -0.34 10.61 -23.92
N ILE A 120 0.66 10.46 -24.81
CA ILE A 120 1.02 9.16 -25.43
C ILE A 120 1.29 8.06 -24.40
N LYS A 121 1.93 8.37 -23.27
CA LYS A 121 2.22 7.41 -22.20
C LYS A 121 0.94 6.81 -21.59
N ARG A 122 -0.11 7.62 -21.41
CA ARG A 122 -1.40 7.17 -20.86
C ARG A 122 -2.10 6.25 -21.86
N ILE A 123 -2.15 6.65 -23.12
CA ILE A 123 -2.80 5.87 -24.19
C ILE A 123 -2.06 4.55 -24.42
N CYS A 124 -0.73 4.55 -24.52
CA CYS A 124 0.06 3.31 -24.65
C CYS A 124 -0.15 2.36 -23.46
N ARG A 125 -0.22 2.89 -22.22
CA ARG A 125 -0.51 2.06 -21.03
C ARG A 125 -1.90 1.43 -21.12
N LEU A 126 -2.94 2.22 -21.39
CA LEU A 126 -4.31 1.73 -21.53
C LEU A 126 -4.44 0.73 -22.68
N PHE A 127 -3.76 0.97 -23.80
CA PHE A 127 -3.75 0.08 -24.95
C PHE A 127 -3.16 -1.31 -24.61
N ARG A 128 -2.08 -1.34 -23.81
CA ARG A 128 -1.49 -2.59 -23.31
C ARG A 128 -2.39 -3.30 -22.30
N GLU A 129 -3.04 -2.55 -21.41
CA GLU A 129 -3.96 -3.09 -20.40
C GLU A 129 -5.23 -3.69 -21.03
N GLU A 130 -5.74 -3.12 -22.13
CA GLU A 130 -6.91 -3.66 -22.86
C GLU A 130 -6.59 -4.93 -23.67
N GLY A 131 -5.31 -5.30 -23.81
CA GLY A 131 -4.91 -6.56 -24.45
C GLY A 131 -5.37 -6.70 -25.90
N VAL A 132 -5.59 -5.60 -26.62
CA VAL A 132 -6.04 -5.65 -28.02
C VAL A 132 -4.95 -6.35 -28.84
N PRO A 133 -5.23 -7.51 -29.47
CA PRO A 133 -4.23 -8.25 -30.22
C PRO A 133 -3.87 -7.45 -31.47
N LEU A 134 -2.78 -6.70 -31.40
CA LEU A 134 -2.09 -6.18 -32.56
C LEU A 134 -1.56 -7.40 -33.31
N ARG A 135 -2.23 -7.83 -34.38
CA ARG A 135 -1.59 -8.73 -35.35
C ARG A 135 -0.40 -7.96 -35.93
N LYS A 136 0.80 -8.41 -35.59
CA LYS A 136 2.01 -8.06 -36.35
C LYS A 136 1.75 -8.56 -37.78
N ALA A 137 1.68 -7.63 -38.72
CA ALA A 137 1.81 -7.96 -40.14
C ALA A 137 3.27 -8.29 -40.45
#